data_AF-A0A9Q3SXX0-F1
#
_entry.id   AF-A0A9Q3SXX0-F1
#
_cell.length_a   1.000
_cell.length_b   1.000
_cell.length_c   1.000
_cell.angle_alpha   90.00
_cell.angle_beta   90.00
_cell.angle_gamma   90.00
#
_symmetry.space_group_name_H-M   'P 1'
#
loop_
_entity.id
_entity.type
_entity.pdbx_description
1 polymer ?
#
loop_
_entity_poly.entity_id
_entity_poly.type
_entity_poly.pdbx_seq_one_letter_code
_entity_poly.pdbx_strand_id
1 'polypeptide(L)'
;MTISWIQASILGIFASLSSMPGMAGSTIGNYTLGRPLVGGLVCGLVLGDLKTGIAAGVAMQLVYIALVTPGGTVSADLRAVSYIGIPLAMVAIHAQGLAATSGNAADLAKSMGTLVGTVGTVLFYGTATMNLVWQHIGWRAVEKGEFKKLYAVDWGYPWISHLFFSFIPTVLMTHFGSSAVHALRTALPMDGIPMKTLFTVGALLPCVGIAILLKQIVEGPIDFIPFFVGFTFAASLKLNLVSVTVISLIFAMIFYKLDMAISTNRQPILNGSNDTIIDDEEEEDI
;
A
#
# COMPACT_ATOMS: atom_id res chain seq x y z
N MET A 1 -16.45 21.77 0.93
CA MET A 1 -16.15 21.08 2.19
C MET A 1 -14.83 21.59 2.74
N THR A 2 -14.75 21.96 4.01
CA THR A 2 -13.50 22.35 4.70
C THR A 2 -13.25 21.36 5.84
N ILE A 3 -11.99 21.07 6.15
CA ILE A 3 -11.64 20.10 7.20
C ILE A 3 -11.32 20.90 8.47
N SER A 4 -12.10 20.70 9.54
CA SER A 4 -11.83 21.35 10.83
C SER A 4 -10.58 20.80 11.51
N TRP A 5 -10.01 21.55 12.47
CA TRP A 5 -8.88 21.08 13.28
C TRP A 5 -9.18 19.76 13.99
N ILE A 6 -10.40 19.58 14.51
CA ILE A 6 -10.82 18.36 15.19
C ILE A 6 -10.81 17.17 14.22
N GLN A 7 -11.40 17.34 13.04
CA GLN A 7 -11.40 16.29 12.01
C GLN A 7 -9.97 15.96 11.55
N ALA A 8 -9.15 16.98 11.32
CA ALA A 8 -7.74 16.80 10.95
C ALA A 8 -6.95 16.05 12.04
N SER A 9 -7.16 16.37 13.32
CA SER A 9 -6.55 15.65 14.45
C SER A 9 -6.99 14.19 14.52
N ILE A 10 -8.27 13.89 14.31
CA ILE A 10 -8.75 12.50 14.26
C ILE A 10 -8.07 11.75 13.11
N LEU A 11 -7.98 12.34 11.92
CA LEU A 11 -7.28 11.74 10.77
C LEU A 11 -5.79 11.50 11.09
N GLY A 12 -5.12 12.45 11.75
CA GLY A 12 -3.72 12.29 12.19
C GLY A 12 -3.52 11.17 13.21
N ILE A 13 -4.48 10.98 14.12
CA ILE A 13 -4.45 9.85 15.07
C ILE A 13 -4.54 8.53 14.29
N PHE A 14 -5.49 8.41 13.36
CA PHE A 14 -5.62 7.20 12.55
C PHE A 14 -4.42 6.98 11.61
N ALA A 15 -3.79 8.02 11.09
CA ALA A 15 -2.53 7.94 10.33
C ALA A 15 -1.39 7.37 11.18
N SER A 16 -1.38 7.66 12.49
CA SER A 16 -0.39 7.12 13.43
C SER A 16 -0.73 5.68 13.83
N LEU A 17 -2.02 5.39 14.10
CA LEU A 17 -2.52 4.06 14.45
C LEU A 17 -2.42 3.04 13.31
N SER A 18 -2.39 3.50 12.05
CA SER A 18 -2.23 2.64 10.88
C SER A 18 -0.78 2.24 10.60
N SER A 19 0.18 2.70 11.41
CA SER A 19 1.58 2.31 11.25
C SER A 19 1.94 1.03 12.01
N MET A 20 3.15 0.50 11.77
CA MET A 20 3.66 -0.73 12.39
C MET A 20 3.66 -0.70 13.94
N PRO A 21 3.92 0.43 14.63
CA PRO A 21 3.74 0.53 16.09
C PRO A 21 2.28 0.79 16.54
N GLY A 22 1.37 0.97 15.58
CA GLY A 22 -0.05 1.23 15.83
C GLY A 22 -0.84 -0.01 16.24
N MET A 23 -2.17 0.10 16.33
CA MET A 23 -3.04 -0.94 16.93
C MET A 23 -2.74 -2.33 16.38
N ALA A 24 -2.17 -3.19 17.23
CA ALA A 24 -1.87 -4.60 16.98
C ALA A 24 -0.96 -4.90 15.78
N GLY A 25 0.05 -4.04 15.54
CA GLY A 25 1.19 -4.36 14.67
C GLY A 25 0.85 -4.33 13.17
N SER A 26 1.64 -5.06 12.37
CA SER A 26 1.52 -5.06 10.90
C SER A 26 0.13 -5.50 10.41
N THR A 27 -0.52 -6.46 11.08
CA THR A 27 -1.78 -7.05 10.61
C THR A 27 -2.95 -6.08 10.71
N ILE A 28 -3.13 -5.41 11.85
CA ILE A 28 -4.27 -4.51 12.08
C ILE A 28 -3.92 -3.07 11.73
N GLY A 29 -2.72 -2.59 12.07
CA GLY A 29 -2.28 -1.25 11.70
C GLY A 29 -2.09 -1.11 10.19
N ASN A 30 -1.04 -1.75 9.65
CA ASN A 30 -0.60 -1.51 8.28
C ASN A 30 -1.55 -2.15 7.24
N TYR A 31 -1.85 -3.45 7.39
CA TYR A 31 -2.64 -4.19 6.40
C TYR A 31 -4.16 -3.98 6.49
N THR A 32 -4.66 -3.43 7.59
CA THR A 32 -6.10 -3.12 7.74
C THR A 32 -6.34 -1.61 7.73
N LEU A 33 -5.95 -0.87 8.76
CA LEU A 33 -6.20 0.57 8.87
C LEU A 33 -5.45 1.38 7.80
N GLY A 34 -4.24 0.97 7.43
CA GLY A 34 -3.43 1.64 6.42
C GLY A 34 -3.95 1.48 4.98
N ARG A 35 -4.89 0.57 4.72
CA ARG A 35 -5.40 0.32 3.37
C ARG A 35 -6.49 1.31 2.97
N PRO A 36 -6.43 1.88 1.74
CA PRO A 36 -7.38 2.91 1.29
C PRO A 36 -8.86 2.58 1.44
N LEU A 37 -9.26 1.30 1.34
CA LEU A 37 -10.67 0.93 1.54
C LEU A 37 -11.16 1.21 2.98
N VAL A 38 -10.37 0.80 3.98
CA VAL A 38 -10.67 1.05 5.39
C VAL A 38 -10.44 2.52 5.74
N GLY A 39 -9.36 3.11 5.21
CA GLY A 39 -9.09 4.53 5.30
C GLY A 39 -10.26 5.38 4.79
N GLY A 40 -10.87 5.00 3.67
CA GLY A 40 -12.00 5.69 3.07
C GLY A 40 -13.28 5.60 3.89
N LEU A 41 -13.52 4.45 4.53
CA LEU A 41 -14.59 4.30 5.53
C LEU A 41 -14.37 5.27 6.70
N VAL A 42 -13.18 5.28 7.30
CA VAL A 42 -12.85 6.16 8.43
C VAL A 42 -12.95 7.64 8.02
N CYS A 43 -12.36 8.03 6.90
CA CYS A 43 -12.42 9.40 6.40
C CYS A 43 -13.85 9.84 6.10
N GLY A 44 -14.67 8.95 5.52
CA GLY A 44 -16.09 9.19 5.28
C GLY A 44 -16.88 9.45 6.56
N LEU A 45 -16.62 8.68 7.61
CA LEU A 45 -17.23 8.89 8.93
C LEU A 45 -16.78 10.21 9.57
N VAL A 46 -15.49 10.52 9.52
CA VAL A 46 -14.93 11.74 10.13
C VAL A 46 -15.40 13.01 9.41
N LEU A 47 -15.51 12.96 8.08
CA LEU A 47 -15.90 14.10 7.25
C LEU A 47 -17.41 14.20 7.01
N GLY A 48 -18.19 13.19 7.42
CA GLY A 48 -19.65 13.18 7.31
C GLY A 48 -20.21 12.82 5.93
N ASP A 49 -19.37 12.36 5.01
CA ASP A 49 -19.79 11.84 3.69
C ASP A 49 -19.21 10.45 3.44
N LEU A 50 -19.96 9.44 3.91
CA LEU A 50 -19.56 8.05 3.80
C LEU A 50 -19.47 7.57 2.35
N LYS A 51 -20.37 8.03 1.47
CA LYS A 51 -20.43 7.57 0.09
C LYS A 51 -19.21 8.02 -0.69
N THR A 52 -18.82 9.29 -0.56
CA THR A 52 -17.63 9.84 -1.21
C THR A 52 -16.36 9.25 -0.61
N GLY A 53 -16.30 9.05 0.72
CA GLY A 53 -15.16 8.41 1.39
C GLY A 53 -14.90 7.00 0.90
N ILE A 54 -15.92 6.14 0.86
CA ILE A 54 -15.78 4.76 0.35
C ILE A 54 -15.44 4.75 -1.14
N ALA A 55 -16.11 5.58 -1.96
CA ALA A 55 -15.84 5.63 -3.39
C ALA A 55 -14.39 6.05 -3.72
N ALA A 56 -13.89 7.09 -3.04
CA ALA A 56 -12.50 7.51 -3.16
C ALA A 56 -11.52 6.44 -2.64
N GLY A 57 -11.86 5.78 -1.53
CA GLY A 57 -11.09 4.67 -0.97
C GLY A 57 -10.97 3.49 -1.93
N VAL A 58 -12.06 3.09 -2.59
CA VAL A 58 -12.06 2.03 -3.63
C VAL A 58 -11.18 2.44 -4.81
N ALA A 59 -11.32 3.67 -5.32
CA ALA A 59 -10.53 4.14 -6.45
C ALA A 59 -9.02 4.13 -6.15
N MET A 60 -8.61 4.59 -4.96
CA MET A 60 -7.21 4.55 -4.54
C MET A 60 -6.74 3.12 -4.23
N GLN A 61 -7.60 2.28 -3.63
CA GLN A 61 -7.27 0.88 -3.35
C GLN A 61 -6.90 0.14 -4.64
N LEU A 62 -7.60 0.39 -5.75
CA LEU A 62 -7.30 -0.25 -7.04
C LEU A 62 -5.93 0.14 -7.60
N VAL A 63 -5.46 1.36 -7.34
CA VAL A 63 -4.11 1.79 -7.75
C VAL A 63 -3.03 1.08 -6.96
N TYR A 64 -3.30 0.82 -5.68
CA TYR A 64 -2.33 0.29 -4.73
C TYR A 64 -2.58 -1.15 -4.30
N ILE A 65 -3.49 -1.87 -4.97
CA ILE A 65 -3.86 -3.25 -4.64
C ILE A 65 -2.66 -4.18 -4.71
N ALA A 66 -1.75 -3.83 -5.62
CA ALA A 66 -0.56 -4.53 -6.01
C ALA A 66 0.70 -4.05 -5.29
N LEU A 67 0.56 -3.05 -4.41
CA LEU A 67 1.69 -2.54 -3.67
C LEU A 67 2.07 -3.53 -2.56
N VAL A 68 3.25 -4.10 -2.74
CA VAL A 68 4.00 -4.82 -1.71
C VAL A 68 5.37 -4.15 -1.55
N THR A 69 6.08 -4.49 -0.47
CA THR A 69 7.32 -3.84 -0.04
C THR A 69 8.45 -4.88 0.02
N PRO A 70 9.01 -5.33 -1.12
CA PRO A 70 10.16 -6.22 -1.11
C PRO A 70 11.40 -5.49 -0.60
N GLY A 71 12.22 -6.18 0.19
CA GLY A 71 13.47 -5.63 0.71
C GLY A 71 13.32 -4.36 1.55
N GLY A 72 12.13 -4.11 2.12
CA GLY A 72 11.86 -2.90 2.93
C GLY A 72 11.73 -1.61 2.12
N THR A 73 11.73 -1.66 0.78
CA THR A 73 11.62 -0.48 -0.08
C THR A 73 10.14 -0.09 -0.28
N VAL A 74 9.73 1.03 0.31
CA VAL A 74 8.37 1.56 0.16
C VAL A 74 8.36 2.55 -1.00
N SER A 75 7.69 2.20 -2.10
CA SER A 75 7.52 3.09 -3.26
C SER A 75 6.37 4.09 -3.07
N ALA A 76 5.37 3.76 -2.24
CA ALA A 76 4.30 4.65 -1.82
C ALA A 76 3.82 4.32 -0.40
N ASP A 77 3.62 5.31 0.47
CA ASP A 77 3.06 5.07 1.80
C ASP A 77 1.52 5.10 1.78
N LEU A 78 0.91 3.92 1.96
CA LEU A 78 -0.55 3.76 1.96
C LEU A 78 -1.24 4.49 3.11
N ARG A 79 -0.54 4.74 4.22
CA ARG A 79 -1.10 5.50 5.35
C ARG A 79 -1.35 6.95 4.93
N ALA A 80 -0.39 7.55 4.23
CA ALA A 80 -0.55 8.90 3.69
C ALA A 80 -1.65 8.94 2.63
N VAL A 81 -1.71 7.96 1.73
CA VAL A 81 -2.82 7.84 0.76
C VAL A 81 -4.17 7.79 1.47
N SER A 82 -4.28 6.96 2.52
CA SER A 82 -5.52 6.74 3.25
C SER A 82 -5.98 7.95 4.07
N TYR A 83 -5.08 8.62 4.79
CA TYR A 83 -5.45 9.64 5.78
C TYR A 83 -5.10 11.08 5.41
N ILE A 84 -4.36 11.29 4.32
CA ILE A 84 -4.14 12.61 3.70
C ILE A 84 -4.80 12.64 2.33
N GLY A 85 -4.55 11.63 1.50
CA GLY A 85 -5.05 11.54 0.12
C GLY A 85 -6.57 11.51 0.05
N ILE A 86 -7.22 10.56 0.75
CA ILE A 86 -8.68 10.40 0.70
C ILE A 86 -9.42 11.66 1.19
N PRO A 87 -9.10 12.25 2.36
CA PRO A 87 -9.73 13.50 2.80
C PRO A 87 -9.63 14.63 1.77
N LEU A 88 -8.45 14.83 1.17
CA LEU A 88 -8.25 15.86 0.16
C LEU A 88 -8.97 15.54 -1.15
N ALA A 89 -9.03 14.27 -1.56
CA ALA A 89 -9.83 13.83 -2.69
C ALA A 89 -11.33 14.09 -2.46
N MET A 90 -11.85 13.79 -1.26
CA MET A 90 -13.23 14.09 -0.92
C MET A 90 -13.52 15.60 -0.99
N VAL A 91 -12.60 16.44 -0.50
CA VAL A 91 -12.71 17.91 -0.63
C VAL A 91 -12.74 18.31 -2.11
N ALA A 92 -11.87 17.74 -2.93
CA ALA A 92 -11.77 18.06 -4.36
C ALA A 92 -13.03 17.64 -5.13
N ILE A 93 -13.54 16.44 -4.90
CA ILE A 93 -14.77 15.91 -5.49
C ILE A 93 -15.95 16.82 -5.16
N HIS A 94 -16.08 17.22 -3.88
CA HIS A 94 -17.10 18.17 -3.44
C HIS A 94 -16.92 19.55 -4.06
N ALA A 95 -15.69 20.06 -4.11
CA ALA A 95 -15.39 21.37 -4.68
C ALA A 95 -15.76 21.46 -6.16
N GLN A 96 -15.61 20.36 -6.90
CA GLN A 96 -15.96 20.27 -8.31
C GLN A 96 -17.43 19.88 -8.56
N GLY A 97 -18.21 19.61 -7.51
CA GLY A 97 -19.61 19.21 -7.63
C GLY A 97 -19.81 17.85 -8.33
N LEU A 98 -18.80 16.98 -8.27
CA LEU A 98 -18.85 15.68 -8.93
C LEU A 98 -19.67 14.68 -8.10
N ALA A 99 -20.44 13.82 -8.78
CA ALA A 99 -21.05 12.69 -8.13
C ALA A 99 -19.97 11.72 -7.63
N ALA A 100 -20.08 11.28 -6.38
CA ALA A 100 -19.11 10.39 -5.71
C ALA A 100 -18.72 9.15 -6.52
N THR A 101 -19.67 8.59 -7.29
CA THR A 101 -19.51 7.37 -8.07
C THR A 101 -19.22 7.63 -9.56
N SER A 102 -18.95 8.87 -9.95
CA SER A 102 -18.60 9.20 -11.34
C SER A 102 -17.16 8.78 -11.67
N GLY A 103 -16.89 8.47 -12.94
CA GLY A 103 -15.52 8.16 -13.40
C GLY A 103 -14.54 9.29 -13.10
N ASN A 104 -14.96 10.54 -13.32
CA ASN A 104 -14.17 11.74 -13.01
C ASN A 104 -13.82 11.85 -11.52
N ALA A 105 -14.74 11.49 -10.61
CA ALA A 105 -14.46 11.49 -9.17
C ALA A 105 -13.42 10.40 -8.82
N ALA A 106 -13.52 9.23 -9.44
CA ALA A 106 -12.53 8.16 -9.27
C ALA A 106 -11.15 8.57 -9.82
N ASP A 107 -11.09 9.22 -10.99
CA ASP A 107 -9.84 9.72 -11.57
C ASP A 107 -9.20 10.78 -10.69
N LEU A 108 -9.98 11.75 -10.20
CA LEU A 108 -9.51 12.76 -9.26
C LEU A 108 -8.98 12.15 -7.96
N ALA A 109 -9.67 11.15 -7.42
CA ALA A 109 -9.21 10.41 -6.24
C ALA A 109 -7.88 9.70 -6.51
N LYS A 110 -7.75 8.98 -7.62
CA LYS A 110 -6.49 8.30 -7.98
C LYS A 110 -5.33 9.30 -8.10
N SER A 111 -5.55 10.43 -8.76
CA SER A 111 -4.55 11.47 -8.95
C SER A 111 -4.11 12.10 -7.63
N MET A 112 -5.05 12.38 -6.71
CA MET A 112 -4.72 12.84 -5.35
C MET A 112 -3.95 11.77 -4.57
N GLY A 113 -4.33 10.50 -4.72
CA GLY A 113 -3.66 9.36 -4.11
C GLY A 113 -2.19 9.27 -4.54
N THR A 114 -1.91 9.41 -5.84
CA THR A 114 -0.54 9.40 -6.37
C THR A 114 0.29 10.57 -5.87
N LEU A 115 -0.26 11.79 -5.87
CA LEU A 115 0.44 12.97 -5.37
C LEU A 115 0.85 12.80 -3.91
N VAL A 116 -0.08 12.34 -3.08
CA VAL A 116 0.16 12.16 -1.65
C VAL A 116 1.00 10.91 -1.37
N GLY A 117 0.92 9.86 -2.18
CA GLY A 117 1.71 8.64 -2.03
C GLY A 117 3.21 8.93 -2.06
N THR A 118 3.67 9.80 -2.95
CA THR A 118 5.08 10.22 -3.04
C THR A 118 5.51 11.02 -1.81
N VAL A 119 4.67 11.95 -1.33
CA VAL A 119 4.94 12.67 -0.06
C VAL A 119 5.00 11.69 1.11
N GLY A 120 4.08 10.73 1.12
CA GLY A 120 4.02 9.65 2.08
C GLY A 120 5.30 8.83 2.16
N THR A 121 5.94 8.54 1.03
CA THR A 121 7.23 7.84 1.00
C THR A 121 8.32 8.59 1.78
N VAL A 122 8.37 9.92 1.64
CA VAL A 122 9.31 10.76 2.42
C VAL A 122 8.99 10.70 3.90
N LEU A 123 7.71 10.78 4.28
CA LEU A 123 7.26 10.68 5.67
C LEU A 123 7.55 9.30 6.28
N PHE A 124 7.40 8.24 5.49
CA PHE A 124 7.73 6.88 5.88
C PHE A 124 9.23 6.74 6.17
N TYR A 125 10.09 7.16 5.24
CA TYR A 125 11.54 7.09 5.46
C TYR A 125 12.03 8.04 6.55
N GLY A 126 11.37 9.17 6.78
CA GLY A 126 11.62 10.04 7.92
C GLY A 126 11.33 9.32 9.25
N THR A 127 10.20 8.61 9.32
CA THR A 127 9.87 7.75 10.47
C THR A 127 10.91 6.65 10.66
N ALA A 128 11.27 5.94 9.58
CA ALA A 128 12.24 4.85 9.62
C ALA A 128 13.62 5.33 10.10
N THR A 129 14.08 6.45 9.56
CA THR A 129 15.35 7.08 9.95
C THR A 129 15.35 7.45 11.43
N MET A 130 14.27 8.05 11.94
CA MET A 130 14.20 8.40 13.37
C MET A 130 14.14 7.15 14.25
N ASN A 131 13.49 6.08 13.79
CA ASN A 131 13.44 4.82 14.53
C ASN A 131 14.81 4.16 14.69
N LEU A 132 15.78 4.41 13.79
CA LEU A 132 17.16 3.94 13.97
C LEU A 132 17.81 4.50 15.25
N VAL A 133 17.46 5.73 15.64
CA VAL A 133 17.94 6.34 16.90
C VAL A 133 17.47 5.53 18.10
N TRP A 134 16.20 5.09 18.10
CA TRP A 134 15.62 4.27 19.16
C TRP A 134 16.25 2.88 19.17
N GLN A 135 16.47 2.29 17.99
CA GLN A 135 17.12 0.97 17.86
C GLN A 135 18.55 0.98 18.41
N HIS A 136 19.30 2.08 18.25
CA HIS A 136 20.63 2.21 18.86
C HIS A 136 20.60 2.18 20.40
N ILE A 137 19.54 2.73 21.00
CA ILE A 137 19.31 2.63 22.46
C ILE A 137 18.97 1.18 22.83
N GLY A 138 18.17 0.50 22.01
CA GLY A 138 17.82 -0.91 22.17
C GLY A 138 19.06 -1.80 22.20
N TRP A 139 19.95 -1.68 21.21
CA TRP A 139 21.19 -2.47 21.14
C TRP A 139 22.06 -2.29 22.39
N ARG A 140 22.25 -1.05 22.84
CA ARG A 140 22.99 -0.77 24.10
C ARG A 140 22.33 -1.37 25.34
N ALA A 141 21.00 -1.49 25.35
CA ALA A 141 20.29 -2.14 26.45
C ALA A 141 20.47 -3.66 26.41
N VAL A 142 20.51 -4.27 25.23
CA VAL A 142 20.80 -5.71 25.04
C VAL A 142 22.20 -6.04 25.55
N GLU A 143 23.22 -5.27 25.17
CA GLU A 143 24.61 -5.46 25.61
C GLU A 143 24.75 -5.42 27.15
N LYS A 144 23.88 -4.65 27.82
CA LYS A 144 23.86 -4.50 29.28
C LYS A 144 22.92 -5.49 29.99
N GLY A 145 22.22 -6.35 29.25
CA GLY A 145 21.23 -7.28 29.79
C GLY A 145 19.93 -6.62 30.30
N GLU A 146 19.67 -5.36 29.93
CA GLU A 146 18.52 -4.57 30.40
C GLU A 146 17.28 -4.75 29.50
N PHE A 147 16.83 -5.99 29.32
CA PHE A 147 15.76 -6.34 28.36
C PHE A 147 14.43 -5.60 28.58
N LYS A 148 14.13 -5.14 29.81
CA LYS A 148 12.93 -4.34 30.09
C LYS A 148 12.90 -3.01 29.33
N LYS A 149 14.06 -2.45 28.96
CA LYS A 149 14.13 -1.21 28.18
C LYS A 149 13.71 -1.41 26.72
N LEU A 150 13.73 -2.65 26.21
CA LEU A 150 13.29 -2.96 24.85
C LEU A 150 11.80 -2.66 24.65
N TYR A 151 10.96 -2.89 25.66
CA TYR A 151 9.54 -2.50 25.58
C TYR A 151 9.35 -1.01 25.28
N ALA A 152 10.18 -0.13 25.86
CA ALA A 152 10.11 1.30 25.56
C ALA A 152 10.63 1.62 24.16
N VAL A 153 11.64 0.90 23.67
CA VAL A 153 12.21 1.06 22.32
C VAL A 153 11.25 0.57 21.24
N ASP A 154 10.51 -0.49 21.50
CA ASP A 154 9.60 -1.09 20.52
C ASP A 154 8.20 -0.47 20.54
N TRP A 155 7.70 -0.11 21.72
CA TRP A 155 6.31 0.35 21.89
C TRP A 155 6.17 1.80 22.35
N GLY A 156 7.22 2.43 22.86
CA GLY A 156 7.17 3.78 23.42
C GLY A 156 7.73 4.83 22.46
N TYR A 157 9.04 4.83 22.26
CA TYR A 157 9.75 5.82 21.46
C TYR A 157 9.30 5.95 20.01
N PRO A 158 8.88 4.88 19.30
CA PRO A 158 8.37 5.01 17.94
C PRO A 158 7.14 5.92 17.82
N TRP A 159 6.33 6.08 18.87
CA TRP A 159 5.23 7.05 18.86
C TRP A 159 5.69 8.49 18.71
N ILE A 160 6.90 8.82 19.18
CA ILE A 160 7.52 10.13 18.97
C ILE A 160 7.81 10.30 17.48
N SER A 161 8.34 9.26 16.80
CA SER A 161 8.52 9.27 15.35
C SER A 161 7.22 9.51 14.60
N HIS A 162 6.15 8.80 15.00
CA HIS A 162 4.85 8.97 14.39
C HIS A 162 4.22 10.32 14.68
N LEU A 163 4.48 10.93 15.83
CA LEU A 163 4.00 12.28 16.11
C LEU A 163 4.54 13.28 15.08
N PHE A 164 5.85 13.26 14.81
CA PHE A 164 6.50 14.21 13.92
C PHE A 164 6.31 13.91 12.43
N PHE A 165 6.29 12.63 12.05
CA PHE A 165 6.26 12.23 10.63
C PHE A 165 4.92 11.65 10.17
N SER A 166 3.97 11.39 11.06
CA SER A 166 2.63 10.91 10.70
C SER A 166 1.52 11.86 11.18
N PHE A 167 1.42 12.13 12.49
CA PHE A 167 0.36 12.96 13.06
C PHE A 167 0.44 14.42 12.58
N ILE A 168 1.53 15.13 12.88
CA ILE A 168 1.68 16.56 12.55
C ILE A 168 1.50 16.81 11.04
N PRO A 169 2.19 16.08 10.14
CA PRO A 169 2.03 16.28 8.71
C PRO A 169 0.60 16.00 8.25
N THR A 170 -0.06 14.95 8.77
CA THR A 170 -1.45 14.65 8.39
C THR A 170 -2.39 15.77 8.80
N VAL A 171 -2.28 16.28 10.02
CA VAL A 171 -3.12 17.38 10.51
C VAL A 171 -2.94 18.62 9.65
N LEU A 172 -1.70 19.02 9.41
CA LEU A 172 -1.38 20.22 8.64
C LEU A 172 -1.82 20.08 7.17
N MET A 173 -1.49 18.97 6.53
CA MET A 173 -1.81 18.73 5.12
C MET A 173 -3.31 18.59 4.89
N THR A 174 -4.06 17.97 5.79
CA THR A 174 -5.52 17.86 5.63
C THR A 174 -6.23 19.18 5.92
N HIS A 175 -5.86 19.88 6.99
CA HIS A 175 -6.48 21.15 7.34
C HIS A 175 -6.18 22.24 6.30
N PHE A 176 -4.91 22.54 6.05
CA PHE A 176 -4.51 23.59 5.11
C PHE A 176 -4.66 23.15 3.66
N GLY A 177 -4.47 21.86 3.36
CA GLY A 177 -4.67 21.33 2.02
C GLY A 177 -6.12 21.43 1.57
N SER A 178 -7.10 21.39 2.48
CA SER A 178 -8.51 21.61 2.09
C SER A 178 -8.71 22.99 1.44
N SER A 179 -8.08 24.04 1.96
CA SER A 179 -8.08 25.38 1.36
C SER A 179 -7.28 25.44 0.06
N ALA A 180 -6.14 24.75 0.00
CA ALA A 180 -5.32 24.68 -1.22
C ALA A 180 -6.08 23.99 -2.37
N VAL A 181 -6.83 22.93 -2.08
CA VAL A 181 -7.68 22.22 -3.05
C VAL A 181 -8.78 23.14 -3.60
N HIS A 182 -9.39 23.99 -2.77
CA HIS A 182 -10.35 24.99 -3.23
C HIS A 182 -9.72 26.04 -4.14
N ALA A 183 -8.51 26.51 -3.81
CA ALA A 183 -7.77 27.41 -4.69
C ALA A 183 -7.40 26.74 -6.03
N LEU A 184 -7.09 25.45 -5.99
CA LEU A 184 -6.75 24.63 -7.15
C LEU A 184 -7.92 24.44 -8.12
N ARG A 185 -9.18 24.52 -7.65
CA ARG A 185 -10.38 24.47 -8.50
C ARG A 185 -10.32 25.52 -9.62
N THR A 186 -9.83 26.72 -9.31
CA THR A 186 -9.76 27.83 -10.28
C THR A 186 -8.61 27.64 -11.27
N ALA A 187 -7.52 27.01 -10.82
CA ALA A 187 -6.33 26.75 -11.64
C ALA A 187 -6.47 25.52 -12.54
N LEU A 188 -7.29 24.54 -12.14
CA LEU A 188 -7.52 23.29 -12.89
C LEU A 188 -9.00 23.10 -13.27
N PRO A 189 -9.50 23.82 -14.29
CA PRO A 189 -10.82 23.55 -14.84
C PRO A 189 -10.87 22.15 -15.45
N MET A 190 -12.01 21.46 -15.31
CA MET A 190 -12.22 20.09 -15.78
C MET A 190 -11.97 19.91 -17.28
N ASP A 191 -12.26 20.94 -18.06
CA ASP A 191 -12.08 20.93 -19.52
C ASP A 191 -10.65 21.29 -19.96
N GLY A 192 -9.81 21.71 -19.02
CA GLY A 192 -8.43 22.11 -19.25
C GLY A 192 -7.52 20.94 -19.60
N ILE A 193 -6.50 21.20 -20.42
CA ILE A 193 -5.45 20.24 -20.76
C ILE A 193 -4.82 19.62 -19.50
N PRO A 194 -4.50 20.39 -18.43
CA PRO A 194 -3.93 19.81 -17.21
C PRO A 194 -4.81 18.73 -16.56
N MET A 195 -6.12 18.95 -16.46
CA MET A 195 -7.03 17.98 -15.83
C MET A 195 -7.25 16.76 -16.74
N LYS A 196 -7.36 16.97 -18.06
CA LYS A 196 -7.43 15.86 -19.04
C LYS A 196 -6.17 14.99 -18.98
N THR A 197 -4.99 15.59 -18.91
CA THR A 197 -3.73 14.86 -18.72
C THR A 197 -3.72 14.13 -17.38
N LEU A 198 -4.11 14.79 -16.30
CA LEU A 198 -4.14 14.21 -14.95
C LEU A 198 -5.05 12.98 -14.89
N PHE A 199 -6.22 13.02 -15.54
CA PHE A 199 -7.16 11.91 -15.61
C PHE A 199 -6.68 10.79 -16.51
N THR A 200 -6.08 11.13 -17.66
CA THR A 200 -5.52 10.13 -18.59
C THR A 200 -4.40 9.34 -17.91
N VAL A 201 -3.49 10.04 -17.21
CA VAL A 201 -2.45 9.40 -16.41
C VAL A 201 -3.05 8.64 -15.23
N GLY A 202 -4.06 9.22 -14.56
CA GLY A 202 -4.78 8.59 -13.45
C GLY A 202 -5.49 7.28 -13.84
N ALA A 203 -5.96 7.16 -15.08
CA ALA A 203 -6.55 5.95 -15.63
C ALA A 203 -5.52 4.82 -15.85
N LEU A 204 -4.25 5.15 -16.06
CA LEU A 204 -3.17 4.20 -16.30
C LEU A 204 -2.49 3.71 -15.01
N LEU A 205 -2.71 4.37 -13.87
CA LEU A 205 -2.10 4.00 -12.59
C LEU A 205 -2.36 2.54 -12.14
N PRO A 206 -3.55 1.94 -12.33
CA PRO A 206 -3.76 0.53 -12.02
C PRO A 206 -2.83 -0.41 -12.81
N CYS A 207 -2.46 -0.06 -14.05
CA CYS A 207 -1.53 -0.84 -14.86
C CYS A 207 -0.12 -0.85 -14.25
N VAL A 208 0.30 0.27 -13.64
CA VAL A 208 1.58 0.36 -12.93
C VAL A 208 1.60 -0.58 -11.72
N GLY A 209 0.50 -0.66 -10.97
CA GLY A 209 0.35 -1.62 -9.88
C GLY A 209 0.57 -3.06 -10.36
N ILE A 210 -0.19 -3.50 -11.38
CA ILE A 210 -0.07 -4.85 -11.93
C ILE A 210 1.37 -5.13 -12.44
N ALA A 211 2.01 -4.14 -13.07
CA ALA A 211 3.39 -4.28 -13.53
C ALA A 211 4.39 -4.49 -12.39
N ILE A 212 4.21 -3.81 -11.23
CA ILE A 212 5.06 -4.00 -10.04
C ILE A 212 4.93 -5.43 -9.49
N LEU A 213 3.70 -5.97 -9.39
CA LEU A 213 3.50 -7.36 -8.97
C LEU A 213 4.14 -8.35 -9.93
N LEU A 214 3.93 -8.16 -11.24
CA LEU A 214 4.53 -9.05 -12.23
C LEU A 214 6.05 -9.04 -12.12
N LYS A 215 6.66 -7.88 -11.94
CA LYS A 215 8.11 -7.77 -11.74
C LYS A 215 8.60 -8.55 -10.50
N GLN A 216 7.75 -8.76 -9.49
CA GLN A 216 8.11 -9.48 -8.27
C GLN A 216 7.83 -10.99 -8.34
N ILE A 217 6.91 -11.42 -9.21
CA ILE A 217 6.48 -12.82 -9.33
C ILE A 217 7.18 -13.52 -10.50
N VAL A 218 7.53 -12.79 -11.56
CA VAL A 218 8.16 -13.34 -12.76
C VAL A 218 9.66 -13.48 -12.52
N GLU A 219 10.15 -14.71 -12.53
CA GLU A 219 11.57 -15.06 -12.44
C GLU A 219 12.17 -15.25 -13.85
N GLY A 220 11.37 -15.72 -14.81
CA GLY A 220 11.79 -15.93 -16.19
C GLY A 220 10.72 -15.63 -17.24
N PRO A 221 11.08 -15.61 -18.54
CA PRO A 221 10.15 -15.30 -19.63
C PRO A 221 8.93 -16.24 -19.70
N ILE A 222 9.07 -17.46 -19.19
CA ILE A 222 8.03 -18.50 -19.19
C ILE A 222 6.90 -18.17 -18.21
N ASP A 223 7.19 -17.44 -17.12
CA ASP A 223 6.18 -17.10 -16.10
C ASP A 223 5.15 -16.07 -16.62
N PHE A 224 5.43 -15.43 -17.75
CA PHE A 224 4.45 -14.61 -18.46
C PHE A 224 3.35 -15.42 -19.13
N ILE A 225 3.59 -16.69 -19.46
CA ILE A 225 2.59 -17.55 -20.13
C ILE A 225 1.30 -17.67 -19.30
N PRO A 226 1.33 -18.09 -18.01
CA PRO A 226 0.11 -18.18 -17.20
C PRO A 226 -0.57 -16.81 -17.03
N PHE A 227 0.18 -15.72 -16.96
CA PHE A 227 -0.38 -14.37 -16.90
C PHE A 227 -1.18 -14.02 -18.17
N PHE A 228 -0.60 -14.22 -19.36
CA PHE A 228 -1.29 -13.93 -20.62
C PHE A 228 -2.51 -14.83 -20.84
N VAL A 229 -2.42 -16.11 -20.50
CA VAL A 229 -3.57 -17.03 -20.56
C VAL A 229 -4.70 -16.56 -19.64
N GLY A 230 -4.38 -16.21 -18.39
CA GLY A 230 -5.35 -15.68 -17.44
C GLY A 230 -5.98 -14.37 -17.92
N PHE A 231 -5.18 -13.46 -18.49
CA PHE A 231 -5.65 -12.19 -19.07
C PHE A 231 -6.63 -12.43 -20.23
N THR A 232 -6.30 -13.32 -21.16
CA THR A 232 -7.17 -13.68 -22.29
C THR A 232 -8.48 -14.28 -21.80
N PHE A 233 -8.46 -15.18 -20.81
CA PHE A 233 -9.68 -15.76 -20.25
C PHE A 233 -10.55 -14.72 -19.53
N ALA A 234 -9.95 -13.87 -18.70
CA ALA A 234 -10.68 -12.80 -18.02
C ALA A 234 -11.40 -11.88 -19.02
N ALA A 235 -10.70 -11.48 -20.10
CA ALA A 235 -11.26 -10.61 -21.13
C ALA A 235 -12.33 -11.29 -22.00
N SER A 236 -12.09 -12.54 -22.40
CA SER A 236 -12.97 -13.28 -23.34
C SER A 236 -14.25 -13.77 -22.67
N LEU A 237 -14.15 -14.25 -21.43
CA LEU A 237 -15.24 -14.87 -20.69
C LEU A 237 -15.94 -13.90 -19.74
N LYS A 238 -15.48 -12.64 -19.64
CA LYS A 238 -15.99 -11.59 -18.75
C LYS A 238 -16.07 -12.06 -17.28
N LEU A 239 -15.05 -12.79 -16.84
CA LEU A 239 -14.99 -13.34 -15.49
C LEU A 239 -14.77 -12.22 -14.47
N ASN A 240 -15.48 -12.28 -13.34
CA ASN A 240 -15.23 -11.39 -12.22
C ASN A 240 -13.98 -11.83 -11.43
N LEU A 241 -13.45 -10.94 -10.57
CA LEU A 241 -12.24 -11.18 -9.80
C LEU A 241 -12.30 -12.50 -9.00
N VAL A 242 -13.44 -12.76 -8.34
CA VAL A 242 -13.64 -13.98 -7.54
C VAL A 242 -13.55 -15.25 -8.39
N SER A 243 -14.19 -15.24 -9.56
CA SER A 243 -14.18 -16.39 -10.48
C SER A 243 -12.78 -16.64 -11.01
N VAL A 244 -12.05 -15.58 -11.38
CA VAL A 244 -10.66 -15.69 -11.82
C VAL A 244 -9.80 -16.28 -10.71
N THR A 245 -9.93 -15.82 -9.46
CA THR A 245 -9.18 -16.35 -8.31
C THR A 245 -9.42 -17.84 -8.09
N VAL A 246 -10.66 -18.31 -8.16
CA VAL A 246 -10.97 -19.75 -7.98
C VAL A 246 -10.34 -20.58 -9.10
N ILE A 247 -10.44 -20.12 -10.35
CA ILE A 247 -9.85 -20.80 -11.50
C ILE A 247 -8.32 -20.84 -11.38
N SER A 248 -7.68 -19.71 -11.06
CA SER A 248 -6.22 -19.67 -10.92
C SER A 248 -5.71 -20.49 -9.73
N LEU A 249 -6.50 -20.65 -8.65
CA LEU A 249 -6.15 -21.54 -7.54
C LEU A 249 -6.05 -23.01 -7.98
N ILE A 250 -6.92 -23.46 -8.88
CA ILE A 250 -6.87 -24.84 -9.42
C ILE A 250 -5.57 -25.04 -10.20
N PHE A 251 -5.23 -24.11 -11.10
CA PHE A 251 -3.98 -24.18 -11.85
C PHE A 251 -2.76 -24.12 -10.92
N ALA A 252 -2.76 -23.22 -9.92
CA ALA A 252 -1.68 -23.12 -8.95
C ALA A 252 -1.46 -24.44 -8.18
N MET A 253 -2.54 -25.10 -7.72
CA MET A 253 -2.43 -26.41 -7.05
C MET A 253 -1.91 -27.51 -7.99
N ILE A 254 -2.30 -27.51 -9.26
CA ILE A 254 -1.80 -28.48 -10.24
C ILE A 254 -0.31 -28.25 -10.49
N PHE A 255 0.11 -27.00 -10.74
CA PHE A 255 1.52 -26.65 -10.93
C PHE A 255 2.36 -27.00 -9.70
N TYR A 256 1.88 -26.67 -8.50
CA TYR A 256 2.55 -27.01 -7.25
C TYR A 256 2.72 -28.53 -7.08
N LYS A 257 1.67 -29.32 -7.31
CA LYS A 257 1.77 -30.78 -7.22
C LYS A 257 2.69 -31.38 -8.28
N LEU A 258 2.69 -30.82 -9.49
CA LEU A 258 3.58 -31.26 -10.56
C LEU A 258 5.04 -30.97 -10.21
N ASP A 259 5.33 -29.77 -9.73
CA ASP A 259 6.67 -29.36 -9.32
C ASP A 259 7.18 -30.20 -8.14
N MET A 260 6.34 -30.42 -7.11
CA MET A 260 6.66 -31.36 -6.03
C MET A 260 6.93 -32.78 -6.52
N ALA A 261 6.16 -33.28 -7.50
CA ALA A 261 6.34 -34.63 -8.04
C ALA A 261 7.64 -34.74 -8.87
N ILE A 262 8.00 -33.71 -9.64
CA ILE A 262 9.25 -33.63 -10.38
C ILE A 262 10.45 -33.58 -9.41
N SER A 263 10.36 -32.75 -8.38
CA SER A 263 11.39 -32.63 -7.33
C SER A 263 11.56 -33.91 -6.51
N THR A 264 10.47 -34.64 -6.25
CA THR A 264 10.51 -35.97 -5.60
C THR A 264 11.18 -37.01 -6.49
N ASN A 265 10.94 -36.98 -7.81
CA ASN A 265 11.59 -37.88 -8.78
C ASN A 265 13.04 -37.49 -9.13
N ARG A 266 13.50 -36.30 -8.74
CA ARG A 266 14.90 -35.85 -8.87
C ARG A 266 15.80 -36.27 -7.71
N GLN A 267 15.26 -36.85 -6.64
CA GLN A 267 16.07 -37.53 -5.62
C GLN A 267 16.86 -38.65 -6.32
N PRO A 268 18.20 -38.67 -6.23
CA PRO A 268 18.99 -39.67 -6.93
C PRO A 268 18.61 -41.05 -6.40
N ILE A 269 18.38 -41.98 -7.31
CA ILE A 269 18.37 -43.41 -7.03
C ILE A 269 19.79 -43.76 -6.54
N LEU A 270 20.09 -43.53 -5.27
CA LEU A 270 21.28 -44.04 -4.60
C LEU A 270 20.99 -45.48 -4.20
N ASN A 271 21.07 -46.36 -5.19
CA ASN A 271 21.29 -47.78 -4.96
C ASN A 271 22.47 -48.20 -5.84
N GLY A 272 23.68 -48.11 -5.28
CA GLY A 272 24.89 -48.62 -5.92
C GLY A 272 26.20 -48.00 -5.46
N SER A 273 26.65 -48.42 -4.28
CA SER A 273 28.06 -48.54 -3.84
C SER A 273 29.01 -47.32 -3.81
N ASN A 274 29.57 -47.15 -2.60
CA ASN A 274 30.86 -46.58 -2.21
C ASN A 274 31.01 -45.05 -2.08
N ASP A 275 31.18 -44.64 -0.81
CA ASP A 275 32.03 -43.57 -0.27
C ASP A 275 32.54 -42.52 -1.26
N THR A 276 32.02 -41.30 -1.15
CA THR A 276 32.82 -40.13 -0.76
C THR A 276 31.89 -38.95 -0.47
N ILE A 277 32.14 -38.29 0.66
CA ILE A 277 31.55 -37.03 1.08
C ILE A 277 31.85 -35.97 0.02
N ILE A 278 30.82 -35.31 -0.51
CA ILE A 278 30.94 -34.05 -1.23
C ILE A 278 29.91 -33.10 -0.63
N ASP A 279 30.42 -31.97 -0.13
CA ASP A 279 29.72 -30.91 0.58
C ASP A 279 28.55 -30.33 -0.25
N ASP A 280 27.37 -30.29 0.37
CA ASP A 280 26.28 -29.40 -0.01
C ASP A 280 26.60 -28.00 0.55
N GLU A 281 27.38 -27.21 -0.19
CA GLU A 281 27.27 -25.75 -0.09
C GLU A 281 26.04 -25.33 -0.92
N GLU A 282 24.86 -25.38 -0.30
CA GLU A 282 23.73 -24.57 -0.76
C GLU A 282 24.06 -23.10 -0.45
N GLU A 283 24.28 -22.34 -1.53
CA GLU A 283 24.30 -20.89 -1.56
C GLU A 283 23.01 -20.33 -0.93
N GLU A 284 23.08 -20.04 0.37
CA GLU A 284 22.36 -18.90 0.94
C GLU A 284 22.96 -17.63 0.34
N ASP A 285 22.34 -17.06 -0.69
CA ASP A 285 22.60 -15.67 -1.10
C ASP A 285 21.28 -14.91 -1.32
N ILE A 286 20.83 -14.34 -0.20
CA ILE A 286 20.41 -12.93 0.05
C ILE A 286 19.78 -12.14 -1.11
#